data_AF-A0A537I2N3-F1
#
_entry.id   AF-A0A537I2N3-F1
#
_cell.length_a   1.000
_cell.length_b   1.000
_cell.length_c   1.000
_cell.angle_alpha   90.00
_cell.angle_beta   90.00
_cell.angle_gamma   90.00
#
_symmetry.space_group_name_H-M   'P 1'
#
loop_
_entity.id
_entity.type
_entity.pdbx_description
1 polymer ?
#
loop_
_entity_poly.entity_id
_entity_poly.type
_entity_poly.pdbx_seq_one_letter_code
_entity_poly.pdbx_strand_id
1 'polypeptide(L)' 'MQELHTLDSTQLMDLLVQVTSDYTKMITKNITGEDYEKCKLKLKAIQSEIEIRKINQGNISDQTSITPPPDFSQH' A
#
# COMPACT_ATOMS: atom_id res chain seq x y z
N MET A 1 7.25 6.20 17.15
CA MET A 1 6.30 5.46 16.28
C MET A 1 7.11 4.38 15.58
N GLN A 2 6.62 3.14 15.46
CA GLN A 2 7.32 2.14 14.65
C GLN A 2 7.51 2.69 13.23
N GLU A 3 8.74 2.61 12.75
CA GLU A 3 9.12 3.08 11.42
C GLU A 3 8.52 2.14 10.37
N LEU A 4 7.39 2.54 9.76
CA LEU A 4 6.66 1.73 8.78
C LEU A 4 7.55 1.27 7.60
N HIS A 5 8.59 2.04 7.29
CA HIS A 5 9.56 1.72 6.25
C HIS A 5 10.45 0.50 6.59
N THR A 6 10.57 0.13 7.87
CA THR A 6 11.34 -1.04 8.31
C THR A 6 10.57 -2.37 8.23
N LEU A 7 9.25 -2.29 8.06
CA LEU A 7 8.39 -3.47 7.95
C LEU A 7 8.42 -4.03 6.52
N ASP A 8 8.38 -5.35 6.35
CA ASP A 8 8.22 -5.95 5.03
C ASP A 8 6.78 -5.77 4.51
N SER A 9 6.56 -6.00 3.22
CA SER A 9 5.24 -5.81 2.60
C SER A 9 4.14 -6.67 3.25
N THR A 10 4.44 -7.90 3.65
CA THR A 10 3.49 -8.76 4.37
C THR A 10 3.12 -8.17 5.73
N GLN A 11 4.11 -7.71 6.50
CA GLN A 11 3.88 -7.09 7.81
C GLN A 11 3.08 -5.79 7.70
N LEU A 12 3.31 -4.99 6.65
CA LEU A 12 2.50 -3.79 6.38
C LEU A 12 1.05 -4.13 6.05
N MET A 13 0.81 -5.19 5.27
CA MET A 13 -0.53 -5.66 4.96
C MET A 13 -1.24 -6.20 6.21
N ASP A 14 -0.55 -6.99 7.04
CA ASP A 14 -1.09 -7.47 8.31
C ASP A 14 -1.45 -6.30 9.25
N LEU A 15 -0.56 -5.31 9.33
CA LEU A 15 -0.79 -4.11 10.13
C LEU A 15 -1.97 -3.28 9.57
N LEU A 16 -2.12 -3.18 8.25
CA LEU A 16 -3.26 -2.52 7.61
C LEU A 16 -4.57 -3.22 7.97
N VAL A 17 -4.61 -4.56 7.89
CA VAL A 17 -5.80 -5.36 8.25
C VAL A 17 -6.16 -5.14 9.71
N GLN A 18 -5.18 -5.19 10.61
CA GLN A 18 -5.40 -4.98 12.04
C GLN A 18 -5.97 -3.59 12.34
N VAL A 19 -5.32 -2.53 11.84
CA VAL A 19 -5.75 -1.14 12.08
C VAL A 19 -7.10 -0.87 11.44
N THR A 20 -7.41 -1.48 10.29
CA THR A 20 -8.74 -1.39 9.66
C THR A 20 -9.80 -2.06 10.52
N SER A 21 -9.52 -3.26 11.05
CA SER A 21 -10.44 -3.95 11.96
C SER A 21 -10.74 -3.12 13.21
N ASP A 22 -9.71 -2.51 13.80
CA ASP A 22 -9.87 -1.69 15.00
C ASP A 22 -10.63 -0.39 14.71
N TYR A 23 -10.36 0.26 13.58
CA TYR A 23 -11.12 1.42 13.11
C TYR A 23 -12.60 1.08 12.88
N THR A 24 -12.91 -0.04 12.23
CA THR A 24 -14.29 -0.50 12.04
C THR A 24 -14.98 -0.77 13.38
N LYS A 25 -14.31 -1.43 14.34
CA LYS A 25 -14.86 -1.63 15.69
C LYS A 25 -15.14 -0.30 16.40
N MET A 26 -14.26 0.69 16.25
CA MET A 26 -14.47 2.03 16.81
C MET A 26 -15.73 2.69 16.22
N ILE A 27 -15.93 2.60 14.90
CA ILE A 27 -17.15 3.10 14.24
C ILE A 27 -18.39 2.39 14.79
N THR A 28 -18.37 1.05 14.85
CA THR A 28 -19.52 0.26 15.35
C THR A 28 -19.87 0.61 16.80
N LYS A 29 -18.86 0.90 17.62
CA LYS A 29 -19.03 1.31 19.02
C LYS A 29 -19.30 2.81 19.20
N ASN A 30 -19.41 3.56 18.10
CA ASN A 30 -19.56 5.01 18.08
C ASN A 30 -18.47 5.76 18.89
N ILE A 31 -17.27 5.18 18.93
CA ILE A 31 -16.10 5.77 19.59
C ILE A 31 -15.62 6.92 18.73
N THR A 32 -15.66 8.12 19.29
CA THR A 32 -15.15 9.35 18.67
C THR A 32 -14.17 10.01 19.63
N GLY A 33 -13.19 10.75 19.10
CA GLY A 33 -12.18 11.43 19.91
C GLY A 33 -10.74 11.13 19.48
N GLU A 34 -9.80 11.36 20.38
CA GLU A 34 -8.36 11.31 20.08
C GLU A 34 -7.91 9.94 19.57
N ASP A 35 -8.40 8.85 20.19
CA ASP A 35 -8.02 7.49 19.79
C ASP A 35 -8.54 7.11 18.40
N TYR A 36 -9.73 7.60 18.04
CA TYR A 36 -10.29 7.44 16.70
C TYR A 36 -9.43 8.18 15.65
N GLU A 37 -9.05 9.42 15.93
CA GLU A 37 -8.19 10.20 15.03
C GLU A 37 -6.78 9.61 14.94
N LYS A 38 -6.21 9.11 16.05
CA LYS A 38 -4.95 8.35 16.04
C LYS A 38 -5.03 7.10 15.16
N CYS A 39 -6.12 6.34 15.27
CA CYS A 39 -6.35 5.14 14.46
C CYS A 39 -6.44 5.50 12.96
N LYS A 40 -7.17 6.58 12.63
CA LYS A 40 -7.31 7.09 11.27
C LYS A 40 -6.00 7.61 10.68
N LEU A 41 -5.20 8.34 11.46
CA LEU A 41 -3.86 8.80 11.05
C LEU A 41 -2.92 7.61 10.79
N LYS A 42 -2.95 6.59 11.66
CA LYS A 42 -2.17 5.37 11.47
C LYS A 42 -2.57 4.63 10.20
N LEU A 43 -3.87 4.54 9.92
CA LEU A 43 -4.39 3.91 8.70
C LEU A 43 -3.91 4.64 7.44
N LYS A 44 -3.95 5.98 7.43
CA LYS A 44 -3.42 6.80 6.34
C LYS A 44 -1.92 6.61 6.14
N ALA A 45 -1.13 6.60 7.21
CA ALA A 45 0.32 6.43 7.13
C ALA A 45 0.70 5.08 6.51
N ILE A 46 0.00 4.00 6.87
CA ILE A 46 0.24 2.66 6.30
C ILE A 46 -0.14 2.63 4.81
N GLN A 47 -1.27 3.23 4.43
CA GLN A 47 -1.68 3.32 3.02
C GLN A 47 -0.66 4.09 2.17
N SER A 48 -0.18 5.23 2.67
CA SER A 48 0.85 6.02 1.98
C SER A 48 2.16 5.25 1.79
N GLU A 49 2.61 4.50 2.80
CA GLU A 49 3.81 3.67 2.69
C GLU A 49 3.64 2.57 1.62
N ILE A 50 2.48 1.90 1.58
CA ILE A 50 2.17 0.89 0.57
C ILE A 50 2.15 1.51 -0.84
N GLU A 51 1.57 2.69 -1.00
CA GLU A 51 1.53 3.40 -2.27
C GLU A 51 2.92 3.82 -2.75
N ILE A 52 3.76 4.35 -1.86
CA ILE A 52 5.17 4.68 -2.13
C ILE A 52 5.92 3.44 -2.62
N ARG A 53 5.74 2.30 -1.96
CA ARG A 53 6.36 1.03 -2.39
C ARG A 53 5.85 0.58 -3.75
N LYS A 54 4.55 0.70 -4.03
CA LYS A 54 3.98 0.36 -5.33
C LYS A 54 4.59 1.20 -6.46
N ILE A 55 4.77 2.50 -6.24
CA ILE A 55 5.41 3.42 -7.20
C ILE A 55 6.89 3.04 -7.39
N ASN A 56 7.63 2.83 -6.30
CA ASN A 56 9.06 2.49 -6.34
C ASN A 56 9.33 1.10 -6.95
N GLN A 57 8.42 0.14 -6.75
CA GLN A 57 8.52 -1.21 -7.30
C GLN A 57 8.02 -1.28 -8.75
N GLY A 58 7.09 -0.42 -9.15
CA GLY A 58 6.60 -0.28 -10.53
C GLY A 58 7.62 0.36 -11.49
N ASN A 59 8.59 1.13 -10.98
CA ASN A 59 9.59 1.81 -11.80
C ASN A 59 10.71 0.90 -12.35
N ILE A 60 10.66 -0.40 -12.09
CA ILE A 60 11.64 -1.39 -12.59
C ILE A 60 11.15 -2.07 -13.89
N SER A 61 9.89 -1.86 -14.31
CA SER A 61 9.30 -2.56 -15.47
C SER A 61 9.27 -1.76 -16.79
N ASP A 62 9.71 -0.51 -16.83
CA ASP A 62 9.72 0.30 -18.07
C ASP A 62 11.05 0.24 -18.86
N GLN A 63 11.85 -0.82 -18.70
CA GLN A 63 13.04 -1.09 -19.54
C GLN A 63 13.11 -2.50 -20.13
N THR A 64 12.01 -3.27 -20.14
CA THR A 64 11.98 -4.52 -20.93
C THR A 64 11.50 -4.25 -22.35
N SER A 65 12.48 -4.08 -23.24
CA SER A 65 12.48 -4.36 -24.67
C SER A 65 11.11 -4.64 -25.31
N ILE A 66 10.54 -3.62 -25.94
CA ILE A 66 9.59 -3.82 -27.03
C ILE A 66 10.42 -4.30 -28.22
N THR A 67 10.69 -5.61 -28.31
CA THR A 67 11.18 -6.20 -29.55
C THR A 67 10.04 -6.08 -30.56
N PRO A 68 10.18 -5.33 -31.66
CA PRO A 68 9.13 -5.27 -32.66
C PRO A 68 8.90 -6.69 -33.21
N PRO A 69 7.64 -7.07 -33.52
CA PRO A 69 7.37 -8.36 -34.13
C PRO A 69 8.12 -8.47 -35.47
N PRO A 70 8.57 -9.67 -35.85
CA PRO A 70 9.19 -9.88 -37.16
C PRO A 70 8.21 -9.49 -38.27
N ASP A 71 8.66 -8.62 -39.18
CA ASP A 71 7.92 -8.21 -40.36
C ASP A 71 7.93 -9.36 -41.38
N PHE A 72 6.76 -9.92 -41.67
CA PHE A 72 6.57 -10.96 -42.67
C PHE A 72 6.08 -10.42 -44.03
N SER A 73 6.38 -9.16 -44.35
CA SER A 73 6.02 -8.55 -45.64
C SER A 73 7.01 -8.92 -46.77
N GLN A 74 7.11 -10.21 -47.10
CA GLN A 74 7.72 -10.68 -48.35
C GLN A 74 7.02 -11.95 -48.85
N HIS A 75 5.89 -11.81 -49.57
CA HIS A 75 5.60 -12.51 -50.83
C HIS A 75 4.36 -11.95 -51.51
#